data_AF-A0A498KPH5-F1
#
_entry.id   AF-A0A498KPH5-F1
#
_cell.length_a   1.000
_cell.length_b   1.000
_cell.length_c   1.000
_cell.angle_alpha   90.00
_cell.angle_beta   90.00
_cell.angle_gamma   90.00
#
_symmetry.space_group_name_H-M   'P 1'
#
loop_
_entity.id
_entity.type
_entity.pdbx_description
1 polymer ?
#
loop_
_entity_poly.entity_id
_entity_poly.type
_entity_poly.pdbx_seq_one_letter_code
_entity_poly.pdbx_strand_id
1 'polypeptide(L)'
;MAMASTYFSTYLVALFFLVVAGFDACSASRIGLGSRLLARENQTLVSDNGTFALGFTPTSDDDHRLQLAIWFAELPGDRTIVWSANRNSAVSNNAILELDTTGNLVLTDGDATTWTSNTSGTGVEGTTLQESRNFVIYNDVKGPVWQSFSHPSDTLLPNQPLSVSLELTTSKSPSHGGYYALKMLQQRTSLSLALTYNVPETLYNSSPESYYNYSYWNGPDISNVTGDVVAVLDEAGSFGIVYGESSD
;
A
#
# COMPACT_ATOMS: atom_id res chain seq x y z
N MET A 1 53.48 22.59 24.94
CA MET A 1 52.78 21.86 23.86
C MET A 1 51.62 21.07 24.48
N ALA A 2 50.48 21.72 24.74
CA ALA A 2 49.24 21.07 25.24
C ALA A 2 48.09 22.10 25.28
N MET A 3 47.64 22.60 24.13
CA MET A 3 46.43 23.45 24.04
C MET A 3 45.55 23.11 22.82
N ALA A 4 45.90 22.11 22.01
CA ALA A 4 45.16 21.78 20.78
C ALA A 4 44.11 20.66 20.97
N SER A 5 44.15 19.92 22.08
CA SER A 5 43.33 18.70 22.27
C SER A 5 41.90 18.98 22.74
N THR A 6 41.64 20.12 23.37
CA THR A 6 40.31 20.44 23.94
C THR A 6 39.36 21.00 22.91
N TYR A 7 39.85 21.80 21.96
CA TYR A 7 39.03 22.38 20.89
C TYR A 7 38.47 21.32 19.93
N PHE A 8 39.24 20.28 19.60
CA PHE A 8 38.81 19.22 18.69
C PHE A 8 37.66 18.38 19.26
N SER A 9 37.63 18.19 20.58
CA SER A 9 36.58 17.44 21.27
C SER A 9 35.24 18.19 21.31
N THR A 10 35.26 19.52 21.49
CA THR A 10 34.03 20.32 21.50
C THR A 10 33.37 20.39 20.12
N TYR A 11 34.15 20.40 19.02
CA TYR A 11 33.60 20.39 17.66
C TYR A 11 32.93 19.06 17.31
N LEU A 12 33.47 17.93 17.79
CA LEU A 12 32.87 16.61 17.58
C LEU A 12 31.52 16.45 18.32
N VAL A 13 31.43 16.97 19.55
CA VAL A 13 30.17 16.97 20.30
C VAL A 13 29.15 17.92 19.65
N ALA A 14 29.58 19.10 19.19
CA ALA A 14 28.70 20.03 18.48
C ALA A 14 28.22 19.48 17.14
N LEU A 15 29.07 18.76 16.38
CA LEU A 15 28.64 18.07 15.16
C LEU A 15 27.66 16.94 15.46
N PHE A 16 27.83 16.22 16.58
CA PHE A 16 26.88 15.19 17.00
C PHE A 16 25.50 15.79 17.32
N PHE A 17 25.44 16.95 18.00
CA PHE A 17 24.18 17.66 18.24
C PHE A 17 23.60 18.34 16.99
N LEU A 18 24.43 18.72 16.01
CA LEU A 18 23.97 19.30 14.73
C LEU A 18 23.39 18.22 13.79
N VAL A 19 23.85 16.97 13.89
CA VAL A 19 23.33 15.83 13.11
C VAL A 19 22.01 15.29 13.71
N VAL A 20 21.75 15.52 15.00
CA VAL A 20 20.46 15.17 15.64
C VAL A 20 19.37 16.22 15.38
N ALA A 21 19.70 17.36 14.76
CA ALA A 21 18.71 18.20 14.07
C ALA A 21 18.33 17.57 12.70
N GLY A 22 18.13 16.25 12.68
CA GLY A 22 17.52 15.57 11.55
C GLY A 22 16.06 15.97 11.50
N PHE A 23 15.61 16.44 10.34
CA PHE A 23 14.24 16.78 9.99
C PHE A 23 13.18 16.14 10.90
N ASP A 24 12.59 16.94 11.81
CA ASP A 24 11.31 16.61 12.41
C ASP A 24 10.27 16.71 11.29
N ALA A 25 10.14 15.63 10.50
CA ALA A 25 8.94 15.41 9.73
C ALA A 25 7.81 15.27 10.75
N CYS A 26 6.78 16.11 10.65
CA CYS A 26 5.61 16.00 11.51
C CYS A 26 4.96 14.63 11.26
N SER A 27 5.23 13.68 12.14
CA SER A 27 4.63 12.35 12.11
C SER A 27 3.30 12.41 12.84
N ALA A 28 2.21 12.25 12.09
CA ALA A 28 0.91 12.00 12.68
C ALA A 28 0.72 10.48 12.83
N SER A 29 -0.03 10.02 13.82
CA SER A 29 -0.47 8.62 13.92
C SER A 29 -1.86 8.39 13.32
N ARG A 30 -2.60 9.46 12.97
CA ARG A 30 -3.94 9.42 12.38
C ARG A 30 -4.19 10.61 11.45
N ILE A 31 -4.99 10.39 10.40
CA ILE A 31 -5.59 11.45 9.58
C ILE A 31 -7.07 11.54 9.97
N GLY A 32 -7.47 12.67 10.55
CA GLY A 32 -8.86 12.96 10.92
C GLY A 32 -9.63 13.67 9.81
N LEU A 33 -10.94 13.79 9.96
CA LEU A 33 -11.78 14.52 9.01
C LEU A 33 -11.30 15.96 8.83
N GLY A 34 -11.27 16.42 7.58
CA GLY A 34 -10.74 17.73 7.16
C GLY A 34 -9.21 17.85 7.21
N SER A 35 -8.49 16.76 7.54
CA SER A 35 -7.02 16.77 7.54
C SER A 35 -6.46 16.50 6.15
N ARG A 36 -5.29 17.08 5.87
CA ARG A 36 -4.59 16.95 4.59
C ARG A 36 -3.12 16.65 4.79
N LEU A 37 -2.57 15.84 3.90
CA LEU A 37 -1.13 15.63 3.72
C LEU A 37 -0.73 16.24 2.38
N LEU A 38 0.26 17.13 2.42
CA LEU A 38 0.78 17.81 1.25
C LEU A 38 2.06 17.12 0.77
N ALA A 39 2.12 16.75 -0.50
CA ALA A 39 3.25 16.02 -1.05
C ALA A 39 4.59 16.76 -0.90
N ARG A 40 4.58 18.08 -1.10
CA ARG A 40 5.75 18.96 -0.89
C ARG A 40 6.24 19.06 0.56
N GLU A 41 5.40 18.72 1.54
CA GLU A 41 5.74 18.86 2.97
C GLU A 41 6.39 17.58 3.53
N ASN A 42 6.48 16.51 2.72
CA ASN A 42 7.06 15.22 3.10
C ASN A 42 6.49 14.68 4.45
N GLN A 43 5.21 14.99 4.70
CA GLN A 43 4.48 14.53 5.87
C GLN A 43 4.17 13.03 5.74
N THR A 44 4.22 12.34 6.88
CA THR A 44 3.97 10.91 6.93
C THR A 44 3.05 10.56 8.10
N LEU A 45 2.20 9.58 7.85
CA LEU A 45 1.42 8.87 8.85
C LEU A 45 2.22 7.65 9.28
N VAL A 46 2.59 7.52 10.55
CA VAL A 46 3.42 6.42 11.06
C VAL A 46 2.59 5.52 11.96
N SER A 47 2.78 4.20 11.89
CA SER A 47 2.16 3.23 12.80
C SER A 47 2.62 3.47 14.25
N ASP A 48 1.81 3.06 15.23
CA ASP A 48 2.08 3.36 16.65
C ASP A 48 3.45 2.82 17.14
N ASN A 49 3.93 1.72 16.57
CA ASN A 49 5.23 1.12 16.85
C ASN A 49 6.39 1.66 15.98
N GLY A 50 6.14 2.57 15.05
CA GLY A 50 7.16 3.16 14.17
C GLY A 50 7.57 2.31 12.96
N THR A 51 7.06 1.09 12.78
CA THR A 51 7.59 0.16 11.77
C THR A 51 7.10 0.43 10.35
N PHE A 52 5.94 1.07 10.20
CA PHE A 52 5.33 1.37 8.90
C PHE A 52 5.00 2.85 8.79
N ALA A 53 5.16 3.39 7.59
CA ALA A 53 4.77 4.75 7.27
C ALA A 53 3.94 4.79 5.99
N LEU A 54 2.99 5.72 5.95
CA LEU A 54 2.20 6.09 4.80
C LEU A 54 2.47 7.55 4.44
N GLY A 55 2.63 7.83 3.15
CA GLY A 55 2.84 9.19 2.68
C GLY A 55 3.29 9.24 1.22
N PHE A 56 3.81 10.39 0.81
CA PHE A 56 4.30 10.60 -0.55
C PHE A 56 5.75 10.13 -0.69
N THR A 57 6.04 9.39 -1.74
CA THR A 57 7.38 8.91 -2.07
C THR A 57 7.64 8.99 -3.57
N PRO A 58 8.88 9.25 -4.01
CA PRO A 58 9.25 9.16 -5.42
C PRO A 58 8.92 7.81 -6.03
N THR A 59 8.53 7.83 -7.31
CA THR A 59 8.41 6.63 -8.13
C THR A 59 9.78 6.16 -8.60
N SER A 60 9.95 4.87 -8.81
CA SER A 60 11.23 4.29 -9.23
C SER A 60 11.76 4.80 -10.58
N ASP A 61 10.86 5.31 -11.43
CA ASP A 61 11.18 5.77 -12.77
C ASP A 61 11.53 7.28 -12.83
N ASP A 62 11.07 8.09 -11.86
CA ASP A 62 11.22 9.55 -11.88
C ASP A 62 11.10 10.15 -10.46
N ASP A 63 12.17 10.83 -10.01
CA ASP A 63 12.25 11.48 -8.69
C ASP A 63 11.31 12.69 -8.54
N HIS A 64 10.81 13.25 -9.64
CA HIS A 64 9.85 14.34 -9.65
C HIS A 64 8.39 13.87 -9.66
N ARG A 65 8.17 12.56 -9.77
CA ARG A 65 6.84 11.94 -9.79
C ARG A 65 6.68 11.15 -8.51
N LEU A 66 5.60 11.42 -7.80
CA LEU A 66 5.33 10.88 -6.49
C LEU A 66 4.18 9.88 -6.56
N GLN A 67 4.20 8.92 -5.66
CA GLN A 67 3.07 8.05 -5.36
C GLN A 67 2.77 8.08 -3.87
N LEU A 68 1.49 7.94 -3.54
CA LEU A 68 1.03 7.66 -2.20
C LEU A 68 1.24 6.17 -1.92
N ALA A 69 2.02 5.87 -0.90
CA ALA A 69 2.45 4.51 -0.60
C ALA A 69 2.51 4.22 0.90
N ILE A 70 2.53 2.92 1.23
CA ILE A 70 2.92 2.39 2.53
C ILE A 70 4.29 1.70 2.36
N TRP A 71 5.22 1.95 3.27
CA TRP A 71 6.55 1.32 3.27
C TRP A 71 7.02 0.96 4.69
N PHE A 72 8.06 0.14 4.77
CA PHE A 72 8.78 -0.12 6.02
C PHE A 72 9.62 1.10 6.41
N ALA A 73 9.29 1.74 7.54
CA ALA A 73 9.88 3.02 7.92
C ALA A 73 11.33 2.91 8.42
N GLU A 74 11.70 1.78 9.03
CA GLU A 74 13.00 1.59 9.69
C GLU A 74 14.05 0.92 8.80
N LEU A 75 13.69 0.47 7.60
CA LEU A 75 14.64 -0.18 6.70
C LEU A 75 15.61 0.84 6.10
N PRO A 76 16.92 0.57 6.09
CA PRO A 76 17.90 1.46 5.48
C PRO A 76 17.83 1.40 3.94
N GLY A 77 18.17 2.51 3.29
CA GLY A 77 18.21 2.61 1.83
C GLY A 77 16.88 3.09 1.24
N ASP A 78 16.59 2.63 0.02
CA ASP A 78 15.36 3.00 -0.67
C ASP A 78 14.13 2.40 0.02
N ARG A 79 13.04 3.17 0.03
CA ARG A 79 11.79 2.77 0.69
C ARG A 79 11.25 1.48 0.06
N THR A 80 11.15 0.42 0.86
CA THR A 80 10.50 -0.82 0.45
C THR A 80 8.99 -0.65 0.54
N ILE A 81 8.36 -0.39 -0.61
CA ILE A 81 6.93 -0.15 -0.74
C ILE A 81 6.17 -1.47 -0.70
N VAL A 82 5.10 -1.52 0.09
CA VAL A 82 4.21 -2.71 0.22
C VAL A 82 2.80 -2.47 -0.28
N TRP A 83 2.43 -1.21 -0.49
CA TRP A 83 1.13 -0.82 -1.01
C TRP A 83 1.22 0.56 -1.65
N SER A 84 0.44 0.82 -2.71
CA SER A 84 0.28 2.16 -3.27
C SER A 84 -1.10 2.37 -3.86
N ALA A 85 -1.67 3.54 -3.57
CA ALA A 85 -2.99 3.97 -4.06
C ALA A 85 -2.98 4.28 -5.57
N ASN A 86 -1.89 4.89 -6.05
CA ASN A 86 -1.83 5.53 -7.36
C ASN A 86 -0.56 5.17 -8.16
N ARG A 87 -0.01 3.97 -7.97
CA ARG A 87 1.23 3.53 -8.64
C ARG A 87 1.22 3.66 -10.18
N ASN A 88 0.04 3.57 -10.80
CA ASN A 88 -0.12 3.71 -12.26
C ASN A 88 -0.46 5.14 -12.70
N SER A 89 -0.65 6.05 -11.75
CA SER A 89 -1.06 7.44 -11.96
C SER A 89 -0.26 8.32 -11.00
N ALA A 90 1.05 8.41 -11.22
CA ALA A 90 1.93 9.22 -10.40
C ALA A 90 1.47 10.69 -10.37
N VAL A 91 1.81 11.41 -9.32
CA VAL A 91 1.38 12.79 -9.07
C VAL A 91 2.58 13.72 -8.91
N SER A 92 2.36 15.03 -8.98
CA SER A 92 3.38 16.06 -8.76
C SER A 92 3.60 16.34 -7.27
N ASN A 93 4.56 17.20 -6.96
CA ASN A 93 4.78 17.71 -5.59
C ASN A 93 3.65 18.62 -5.08
N ASN A 94 2.69 19.01 -5.93
CA ASN A 94 1.52 19.79 -5.52
C ASN A 94 0.35 18.91 -5.08
N ALA A 95 0.52 17.58 -5.11
CA ALA A 95 -0.54 16.66 -4.75
C ALA A 95 -0.95 16.77 -3.27
N ILE A 96 -2.23 16.50 -3.04
CA ILE A 96 -2.87 16.58 -1.73
C ILE A 96 -3.62 15.29 -1.48
N LEU A 97 -3.34 14.63 -0.35
CA LEU A 97 -4.20 13.59 0.20
C LEU A 97 -5.07 14.24 1.26
N GLU A 98 -6.37 14.20 1.11
CA GLU A 98 -7.33 14.79 2.06
C GLU A 98 -8.36 13.76 2.48
N LEU A 99 -8.59 13.65 3.79
CA LEU A 99 -9.81 13.01 4.29
C LEU A 99 -10.87 14.10 4.42
N ASP A 100 -11.75 14.21 3.44
CA ASP A 100 -12.72 15.30 3.39
C ASP A 100 -13.79 15.18 4.49
N THR A 101 -14.57 16.23 4.69
CA THR A 101 -15.62 16.25 5.72
C THR A 101 -16.80 15.32 5.43
N THR A 102 -16.89 14.74 4.23
CA THR A 102 -17.89 13.73 3.88
C THR A 102 -17.44 12.31 4.26
N GLY A 103 -16.18 12.16 4.70
CA GLY A 103 -15.58 10.88 5.03
C GLY A 103 -14.89 10.20 3.86
N ASN A 104 -14.63 10.90 2.76
CA ASN A 104 -13.93 10.33 1.62
C ASN A 104 -12.45 10.67 1.66
N LEU A 105 -11.57 9.68 1.47
CA LEU A 105 -10.14 9.91 1.34
C LEU A 105 -9.81 10.11 -0.13
N VAL A 106 -9.37 11.31 -0.49
CA VAL A 106 -9.21 11.74 -1.87
C VAL A 106 -7.76 12.18 -2.10
N LEU A 107 -7.17 11.68 -3.19
CA LEU A 107 -5.88 12.13 -3.70
C LEU A 107 -6.11 13.00 -4.93
N THR A 108 -5.67 14.26 -4.86
CA THR A 108 -5.74 15.24 -5.95
C THR A 108 -4.35 15.71 -6.37
N ASP A 109 -4.20 16.09 -7.63
CA ASP A 109 -3.02 16.77 -8.17
C ASP A 109 -3.51 17.95 -9.04
N GLY A 110 -3.42 19.16 -8.50
CA GLY A 110 -4.13 20.32 -9.05
C GLY A 110 -5.66 20.11 -8.97
N ASP A 111 -6.34 20.25 -10.11
CA ASP A 111 -7.80 20.07 -10.21
C ASP A 111 -8.21 18.61 -10.51
N ALA A 112 -7.26 17.70 -10.70
CA ALA A 112 -7.53 16.32 -11.09
C ALA A 112 -7.56 15.38 -9.87
N THR A 113 -8.67 14.68 -9.69
CA THR A 113 -8.75 13.55 -8.75
C THR A 113 -8.05 12.34 -9.36
N THR A 114 -6.99 11.89 -8.68
CA THR A 114 -6.17 10.75 -9.13
C THR A 114 -6.59 9.44 -8.48
N TRP A 115 -7.07 9.48 -7.24
CA TRP A 115 -7.55 8.31 -6.50
C TRP A 115 -8.55 8.70 -5.41
N THR A 116 -9.45 7.79 -5.05
CA THR A 116 -10.47 7.96 -4.00
C THR A 116 -10.78 6.63 -3.31
N SER A 117 -11.06 6.66 -2.01
CA SER A 117 -11.51 5.49 -1.24
C SER A 117 -12.98 5.12 -1.47
N ASN A 118 -13.79 6.04 -2.01
CA ASN A 118 -15.24 5.91 -2.19
C ASN A 118 -16.00 5.63 -0.88
N THR A 119 -15.59 6.28 0.21
CA THR A 119 -16.18 6.12 1.55
C THR A 119 -17.11 7.27 1.96
N SER A 120 -17.41 8.18 1.04
CA SER A 120 -18.32 9.31 1.31
C SER A 120 -19.67 8.83 1.86
N GLY A 121 -20.12 9.41 2.98
CA GLY A 121 -21.41 9.09 3.58
C GLY A 121 -21.47 7.76 4.36
N THR A 122 -20.33 7.09 4.59
CA THR A 122 -20.27 5.82 5.34
C THR A 122 -20.09 5.99 6.86
N GLY A 123 -20.20 7.22 7.37
CA GLY A 123 -20.05 7.51 8.81
C GLY A 123 -18.61 7.48 9.30
N VAL A 124 -17.64 7.80 8.43
CA VAL A 124 -16.20 7.82 8.77
C VAL A 124 -15.91 8.76 9.94
N GLU A 125 -15.14 8.27 10.89
CA GLU A 125 -14.63 9.04 12.03
C GLU A 125 -13.14 9.36 11.87
N GLY A 126 -12.37 8.47 11.23
CA GLY A 126 -10.95 8.69 11.01
C GLY A 126 -10.24 7.53 10.34
N THR A 127 -8.91 7.57 10.45
CA THR A 127 -8.01 6.59 9.84
C THR A 127 -6.92 6.13 10.79
N THR A 128 -6.37 4.95 10.53
CA THR A 128 -5.21 4.42 11.26
C THR A 128 -4.35 3.57 10.34
N LEU A 129 -3.02 3.67 10.50
CA LEU A 129 -2.08 2.73 9.93
C LEU A 129 -1.72 1.69 10.99
N GLN A 130 -2.22 0.47 10.83
CA GLN A 130 -2.00 -0.62 11.77
C GLN A 130 -0.59 -1.20 11.63
N GLU A 131 -0.09 -1.81 12.71
CA GLU A 131 1.17 -2.58 12.72
C GLU A 131 1.13 -3.78 11.77
N SER A 132 -0.06 -4.24 11.41
CA SER A 132 -0.31 -5.21 10.35
C SER A 132 -0.12 -4.64 8.95
N ARG A 133 0.46 -3.44 8.78
CA ARG A 133 0.59 -2.72 7.49
C ARG A 133 -0.75 -2.38 6.83
N ASN A 134 -1.85 -2.59 7.54
CA ASN A 134 -3.17 -2.30 7.01
C ASN A 134 -3.53 -0.85 7.33
N PHE A 135 -3.65 -0.01 6.31
CA PHE A 135 -4.26 1.29 6.44
C PHE A 135 -5.78 1.16 6.38
N VAL A 136 -6.46 1.65 7.41
CA VAL A 136 -7.90 1.46 7.62
C VAL A 136 -8.58 2.82 7.80
N ILE A 137 -9.71 2.99 7.11
CA ILE A 137 -10.70 4.05 7.36
C ILE A 137 -11.82 3.40 8.18
N TYR A 138 -12.15 3.98 9.34
CA TYR A 138 -13.13 3.42 10.27
C TYR A 138 -14.28 4.38 10.57
N ASN A 139 -15.44 3.81 10.91
CA ASN A 139 -16.63 4.55 11.33
C ASN A 139 -16.73 4.75 12.85
N ASP A 140 -17.80 5.39 13.30
CA ASP A 140 -18.10 5.71 14.71
C ASP A 140 -18.18 4.49 15.64
N VAL A 141 -18.54 3.32 15.13
CA VAL A 141 -18.51 2.05 15.87
C VAL A 141 -17.16 1.32 15.77
N LYS A 142 -16.13 2.00 15.25
CA LYS A 142 -14.78 1.46 14.97
C LYS A 142 -14.75 0.29 13.99
N GLY A 143 -15.81 0.12 13.20
CA GLY A 143 -15.86 -0.84 12.11
C GLY A 143 -15.08 -0.34 10.89
N PRO A 144 -14.34 -1.23 10.19
CA PRO A 144 -13.65 -0.84 8.95
C PRO A 144 -14.67 -0.58 7.84
N VAL A 145 -14.61 0.59 7.22
CA VAL A 145 -15.40 0.91 6.01
C VAL A 145 -14.58 0.81 4.73
N TRP A 146 -13.25 0.95 4.85
CA TRP A 146 -12.29 0.73 3.78
C TRP A 146 -10.96 0.30 4.39
N GLN A 147 -10.24 -0.56 3.69
CA GLN A 147 -8.91 -0.98 4.09
C GLN A 147 -8.01 -1.29 2.89
N SER A 148 -6.71 -1.00 3.06
CA SER A 148 -5.68 -1.25 2.04
C SER A 148 -5.56 -2.74 1.68
N PHE A 149 -5.80 -3.64 2.65
CA PHE A 149 -5.74 -5.08 2.43
C PHE A 149 -6.78 -5.59 1.44
N SER A 150 -7.93 -4.92 1.35
CA SER A 150 -8.98 -5.20 0.36
C SER A 150 -8.72 -4.53 -0.99
N HIS A 151 -7.59 -3.84 -1.15
CA HIS A 151 -7.19 -3.12 -2.37
C HIS A 151 -5.69 -3.33 -2.63
N PRO A 152 -5.21 -4.57 -2.82
CA PRO A 152 -3.78 -4.85 -2.93
C PRO A 152 -3.13 -4.17 -4.14
N SER A 153 -1.82 -3.88 -4.04
CA SER A 153 -1.03 -3.45 -5.19
C SER A 153 -0.44 -4.65 -5.94
N ASP A 154 0.79 -5.00 -5.62
CA ASP A 154 1.66 -6.01 -6.21
C ASP A 154 2.31 -6.90 -5.13
N THR A 155 2.14 -6.55 -3.86
CA THR A 155 2.67 -7.27 -2.70
C THR A 155 1.51 -7.86 -1.88
N LEU A 156 1.57 -9.16 -1.61
CA LEU A 156 0.69 -9.82 -0.65
C LEU A 156 1.38 -9.85 0.71
N LEU A 157 0.74 -9.26 1.71
CA LEU A 157 1.30 -9.15 3.05
C LEU A 157 0.91 -10.34 3.94
N PRO A 158 1.68 -10.65 4.99
CA PRO A 158 1.30 -11.66 5.96
C PRO A 158 -0.07 -11.36 6.57
N ASN A 159 -0.91 -12.37 6.80
CA ASN A 159 -2.27 -12.23 7.33
C ASN A 159 -3.21 -11.37 6.45
N GLN A 160 -2.81 -11.00 5.22
CA GLN A 160 -3.70 -10.34 4.26
C GLN A 160 -4.58 -11.39 3.58
N PRO A 161 -5.91 -11.29 3.68
CA PRO A 161 -6.80 -12.18 2.95
C PRO A 161 -6.76 -11.90 1.45
N LEU A 162 -6.51 -12.93 0.66
CA LEU A 162 -6.64 -12.93 -0.79
C LEU A 162 -7.90 -13.71 -1.17
N SER A 163 -8.99 -12.98 -1.40
CA SER A 163 -10.23 -13.55 -1.90
C SER A 163 -10.22 -13.65 -3.43
N VAL A 164 -11.20 -14.35 -3.99
CA VAL A 164 -11.39 -14.52 -5.45
C VAL A 164 -11.72 -13.24 -6.20
N SER A 165 -12.14 -12.19 -5.49
CA SER A 165 -12.41 -10.86 -6.06
C SER A 165 -11.17 -9.95 -6.09
N LEU A 166 -10.07 -10.38 -5.47
CA LEU A 166 -8.85 -9.60 -5.38
C LEU A 166 -7.79 -10.10 -6.35
N GLU A 167 -7.01 -9.16 -6.88
CA GLU A 167 -5.92 -9.43 -7.80
C GLU A 167 -4.75 -8.50 -7.47
N LEU A 168 -3.56 -9.06 -7.28
CA LEU A 168 -2.32 -8.30 -7.24
C LEU A 168 -1.82 -8.14 -8.65
N THR A 169 -1.39 -6.94 -9.02
CA THR A 169 -0.98 -6.63 -10.38
C THR A 169 0.34 -5.89 -10.36
N THR A 170 1.23 -6.25 -11.28
CA THR A 170 2.45 -5.45 -11.50
C THR A 170 2.11 -4.02 -11.90
N SER A 171 3.03 -3.08 -11.68
CA SER A 171 2.89 -1.71 -12.21
C SER A 171 2.80 -1.74 -13.72
N LYS A 172 1.83 -1.01 -14.31
CA LYS A 172 1.61 -0.96 -15.76
C LYS A 172 2.59 0.03 -16.40
N SER A 173 3.88 -0.28 -16.36
CA SER A 173 4.91 0.50 -17.03
C SER A 173 5.19 -0.07 -18.43
N PRO A 174 5.10 0.75 -19.51
CA PRO A 174 5.42 0.30 -20.88
C PRO A 174 6.85 -0.22 -21.03
N SER A 175 7.79 0.23 -20.20
CA SER A 175 9.20 -0.17 -20.23
C SER A 175 9.52 -1.43 -19.42
N HIS A 176 8.67 -1.82 -18.46
CA HIS A 176 9.01 -2.83 -17.45
C HIS A 176 8.09 -4.06 -17.39
N GLY A 177 7.27 -4.31 -18.42
CA GLY A 177 6.56 -5.60 -18.55
C GLY A 177 5.44 -5.79 -17.50
N GLY A 178 4.63 -4.76 -17.30
CA GLY A 178 3.59 -4.64 -16.29
C GLY A 178 2.31 -5.47 -16.48
N TYR A 179 2.42 -6.69 -16.98
CA TYR A 179 1.27 -7.49 -17.42
C TYR A 179 1.01 -8.72 -16.57
N TYR A 180 1.66 -8.86 -15.41
CA TYR A 180 1.41 -10.01 -14.55
C TYR A 180 0.37 -9.70 -13.48
N ALA A 181 -0.42 -10.73 -13.18
CA ALA A 181 -1.39 -10.66 -12.11
C ALA A 181 -1.44 -11.95 -11.29
N LEU A 182 -1.53 -11.83 -9.97
CA LEU A 182 -1.69 -12.93 -9.03
C LEU A 182 -3.09 -12.88 -8.42
N LYS A 183 -3.86 -13.95 -8.55
CA LYS A 183 -5.24 -14.03 -8.03
C LYS A 183 -5.66 -15.44 -7.65
N MET A 184 -6.72 -15.54 -6.86
CA MET A 184 -7.39 -16.81 -6.61
C MET A 184 -8.43 -17.09 -7.69
N LEU A 185 -8.37 -18.29 -8.27
CA LEU A 185 -9.38 -18.79 -9.19
C LEU A 185 -10.20 -19.87 -8.49
N GLN A 186 -11.51 -19.66 -8.47
CA GLN A 186 -12.46 -20.61 -7.90
C GLN A 186 -13.21 -21.33 -9.01
N GLN A 187 -13.18 -22.65 -8.96
CA GLN A 187 -14.10 -23.52 -9.68
C GLN A 187 -15.11 -24.10 -8.68
N ARG A 188 -16.07 -24.88 -9.18
CA ARG A 188 -17.15 -25.45 -8.33
C ARG A 188 -16.64 -26.22 -7.11
N THR A 189 -15.50 -26.88 -7.22
CA THR A 189 -14.97 -27.77 -6.15
C THR A 189 -13.49 -27.53 -5.84
N SER A 190 -12.84 -26.58 -6.51
CA SER A 190 -11.41 -26.34 -6.34
C SER A 190 -11.12 -24.85 -6.28
N LEU A 191 -10.05 -24.55 -5.56
CA LEU A 191 -9.47 -23.22 -5.46
C LEU A 191 -8.01 -23.31 -5.90
N SER A 192 -7.54 -22.38 -6.72
CA SER A 192 -6.17 -22.38 -7.22
C SER A 192 -5.60 -20.98 -7.22
N LEU A 193 -4.35 -20.85 -6.80
CA LEU A 193 -3.60 -19.61 -6.98
C LEU A 193 -3.12 -19.55 -8.43
N ALA A 194 -3.34 -18.43 -9.10
CA ALA A 194 -3.01 -18.25 -10.51
C ALA A 194 -2.13 -17.02 -10.70
N LEU A 195 -1.01 -17.21 -11.40
CA LEU A 195 -0.23 -16.13 -12.00
C LEU A 195 -0.58 -16.06 -13.48
N THR A 196 -1.12 -14.92 -13.91
CA THR A 196 -1.60 -14.68 -15.27
C THR A 196 -0.76 -13.61 -15.95
N TYR A 197 -0.57 -13.75 -17.26
CA TYR A 197 0.04 -12.73 -18.12
C TYR A 197 -1.03 -12.09 -19.02
N ASN A 198 -1.35 -10.83 -18.76
CA ASN A 198 -2.45 -10.06 -19.34
C ASN A 198 -1.90 -9.04 -20.36
N VAL A 199 -1.67 -9.46 -21.61
CA VAL A 199 -1.19 -8.58 -22.68
C VAL A 199 -2.27 -7.56 -23.08
N PRO A 200 -1.95 -6.27 -23.23
CA PRO A 200 -2.88 -5.29 -23.77
C PRO A 200 -3.27 -5.63 -25.21
N GLU A 201 -4.57 -5.58 -25.49
CA GLU A 201 -5.12 -5.82 -26.84
C GLU A 201 -4.50 -4.90 -27.91
N THR A 202 -3.99 -3.73 -27.52
CA THR A 202 -3.39 -2.75 -28.43
C THR A 202 -2.07 -3.19 -29.06
N LEU A 203 -1.38 -4.19 -28.50
CA LEU A 203 -0.08 -4.65 -29.02
C LEU A 203 -0.21 -5.69 -30.14
N TYR A 204 -1.39 -6.29 -30.33
CA TYR A 204 -1.62 -7.29 -31.38
C TYR A 204 -3.01 -7.14 -31.97
N ASN A 205 -3.08 -6.87 -33.28
CA ASN A 205 -4.32 -6.86 -34.06
C ASN A 205 -4.82 -8.30 -34.35
N SER A 206 -4.77 -9.17 -33.35
CA SER A 206 -5.08 -10.60 -33.44
C SER A 206 -6.23 -10.95 -32.51
N SER A 207 -7.06 -11.90 -32.95
CA SER A 207 -8.22 -12.51 -32.28
C SER A 207 -8.20 -12.48 -30.74
N PRO A 208 -9.36 -12.28 -30.06
CA PRO A 208 -9.51 -12.27 -28.59
C PRO A 208 -9.11 -13.58 -27.87
N GLU A 209 -8.64 -14.60 -28.59
CA GLU A 209 -7.87 -15.70 -28.02
C GLU A 209 -6.41 -15.27 -27.80
N SER A 210 -6.19 -14.26 -26.97
CA SER A 210 -4.85 -13.91 -26.51
C SER A 210 -4.25 -15.07 -25.72
N TYR A 211 -2.99 -15.40 -26.01
CA TYR A 211 -2.22 -16.46 -25.34
C TYR A 211 -2.04 -16.12 -23.86
N TYR A 212 -3.04 -16.42 -23.04
CA TYR A 212 -2.89 -16.34 -21.59
C TYR A 212 -2.01 -17.51 -21.15
N ASN A 213 -0.74 -17.22 -20.89
CA ASN A 213 0.10 -18.15 -20.16
C ASN A 213 -0.30 -18.08 -18.69
N TYR A 214 -0.71 -19.23 -18.16
CA TYR A 214 -1.07 -19.39 -16.77
C TYR A 214 -0.08 -20.30 -16.06
N SER A 215 0.34 -19.90 -14.87
CA SER A 215 0.94 -20.81 -13.91
C SER A 215 -0.02 -20.95 -12.74
N TYR A 216 -0.32 -22.20 -12.37
CA TYR A 216 -1.25 -22.52 -11.31
C TYR A 216 -0.56 -23.30 -10.20
N TRP A 217 -0.95 -23.00 -8.98
CA TRP A 217 -0.65 -23.82 -7.82
C TRP A 217 -1.96 -24.36 -7.28
N ASN A 218 -2.07 -25.68 -7.25
CA ASN A 218 -3.25 -26.37 -6.76
C ASN A 218 -3.45 -26.03 -5.28
N GLY A 219 -4.64 -25.53 -4.96
CA GLY A 219 -5.10 -25.40 -3.59
C GLY A 219 -5.86 -26.65 -3.14
N PRO A 220 -6.40 -26.63 -1.91
CA PRO A 220 -7.25 -27.70 -1.41
C PRO A 220 -8.57 -27.79 -2.18
N ASP A 221 -9.17 -28.97 -2.15
CA ASP A 221 -10.55 -29.16 -2.61
C ASP A 221 -11.51 -28.48 -1.62
N ILE A 222 -12.47 -27.72 -2.16
CA ILE A 222 -13.42 -26.92 -1.38
C ILE A 222 -14.86 -27.43 -1.48
N SER A 223 -15.04 -28.73 -1.77
CA SER A 223 -16.37 -29.32 -1.89
C SER A 223 -17.18 -29.15 -0.60
N ASN A 224 -18.43 -28.66 -0.72
CA ASN A 224 -19.38 -28.42 0.36
C ASN A 224 -19.05 -27.27 1.33
N VAL A 225 -18.15 -26.35 0.97
CA VAL A 225 -17.96 -25.13 1.77
C VAL A 225 -19.09 -24.14 1.49
N THR A 226 -19.76 -23.71 2.56
CA THR A 226 -20.69 -22.57 2.57
C THR A 226 -20.00 -21.38 3.23
N GLY A 227 -19.92 -20.25 2.54
CA GLY A 227 -19.25 -19.03 3.04
C GLY A 227 -18.11 -18.56 2.14
N ASP A 228 -17.45 -17.48 2.56
CA ASP A 228 -16.31 -16.93 1.84
C ASP A 228 -15.08 -17.84 1.99
N VAL A 229 -14.38 -18.09 0.90
CA VAL A 229 -13.10 -18.82 0.89
C VAL A 229 -11.99 -17.85 0.56
N VAL A 230 -11.02 -17.70 1.47
CA VAL A 230 -9.89 -16.78 1.30
C VAL A 230 -8.57 -17.53 1.48
N ALA A 231 -7.58 -17.18 0.67
CA ALA A 231 -6.21 -17.60 0.88
C ALA A 231 -5.51 -16.59 1.79
N VAL A 232 -4.67 -17.07 2.71
CA VAL A 232 -3.89 -16.21 3.61
C VAL A 232 -2.45 -16.69 3.60
N LEU A 233 -1.52 -15.76 3.43
CA LEU A 233 -0.10 -15.98 3.64
C LEU A 233 0.19 -15.74 5.12
N ASP A 234 0.66 -16.74 5.86
CA ASP A 234 1.02 -16.57 7.26
C ASP A 234 2.40 -15.89 7.44
N GLU A 235 2.74 -15.57 8.69
CA GLU A 235 4.03 -14.94 9.03
C GLU A 235 5.24 -15.85 8.79
N ALA A 236 5.05 -17.16 8.67
CA ALA A 236 6.10 -18.12 8.35
C ALA A 236 6.30 -18.28 6.83
N GLY A 237 5.51 -17.60 6.01
CA GLY A 237 5.56 -17.69 4.55
C GLY A 237 4.78 -18.87 3.96
N SER A 238 3.89 -19.47 4.75
CA SER A 238 3.03 -20.58 4.28
C SER A 238 1.68 -20.04 3.81
N PHE A 239 1.24 -20.51 2.65
CA PHE A 239 -0.11 -20.22 2.14
C PHE A 239 -1.11 -21.23 2.70
N GLY A 240 -2.12 -20.73 3.41
CA GLY A 240 -3.26 -21.50 3.90
C GLY A 240 -4.57 -21.03 3.28
N ILE A 241 -5.60 -21.88 3.34
CA ILE A 241 -6.98 -21.50 3.02
C ILE A 241 -7.76 -21.38 4.33
N VAL A 242 -8.49 -20.29 4.47
CA VAL A 242 -9.41 -20.04 5.57
C VAL A 242 -10.83 -20.07 5.01
N TYR A 243 -11.69 -20.83 5.68
CA TYR A 243 -13.11 -20.94 5.37
C TYR A 243 -13.88 -20.06 6.36
N GLY A 244 -14.69 -19.14 5.87
CA GLY A 244 -15.52 -18.29 6.72
C GLY A 244 -16.84 -18.95 7.12
N GLU A 245 -17.30 -18.67 8.33
CA GLU A 245 -18.47 -17.79 8.45
C GLU A 245 -17.91 -16.38 8.66
N SER A 246 -18.22 -15.40 7.80
CA SER A 246 -17.70 -14.04 7.96
C SER A 246 -18.76 -13.11 8.57
N SER A 247 -18.78 -13.03 9.90
CA SER A 247 -19.01 -11.78 10.63
C SER A 247 -18.72 -11.99 12.12
N ASP A 248 -17.57 -11.50 12.59
CA ASP A 248 -17.43 -10.69 13.81
C ASP A 248 -15.98 -10.16 13.93
#